data_AF-A0A530M4E6-F1
#
_entry.id   AF-A0A530M4E6-F1
#
_cell.length_a   1.000
_cell.length_b   1.000
_cell.length_c   1.000
_cell.angle_alpha   90.00
_cell.angle_beta   90.00
_cell.angle_gamma   90.00
#
_symmetry.space_group_name_H-M   'P 1'
#
loop_
_entity.id
_entity.type
_entity.pdbx_description
1 polymer ?
#
loop_
_entity_poly.entity_id
_entity_poly.type
_entity_poly.pdbx_seq_one_letter_code
_entity_poly.pdbx_strand_id
1 'polypeptide(L)'
;VKAGTLMDERDVEQIEQAGVQSVRIRSALTCDVRVGVCAVCYGRDLARGTPVNQGEAVGVIAAQSIGEPGTQLTMRTFHMGGTAQVVDSSFLEASYEGKVEIRNRNVVRN
;
A
#
# COMPACT_ATOMS: atom_id res chain seq x y z
N VAL A 1 11.19 7.94 14.66
CA VAL A 1 11.93 8.21 13.41
C VAL A 1 12.12 9.72 13.22
N LYS A 2 13.33 10.18 12.88
CA LYS A 2 13.61 11.61 12.63
C LYS A 2 13.04 12.06 11.27
N ALA A 3 12.72 13.34 11.14
CA ALA A 3 12.24 13.88 9.87
C ALA A 3 13.34 13.82 8.78
N GLY A 4 12.95 13.40 7.57
CA GLY A 4 13.86 13.30 6.42
C GLY A 4 14.69 12.03 6.35
N THR A 5 14.53 11.09 7.28
CA THR A 5 15.12 9.76 7.21
C THR A 5 14.33 8.88 6.22
N LEU A 6 15.04 8.06 5.43
CA LEU A 6 14.41 7.02 4.62
C LEU A 6 13.89 5.92 5.55
N MET A 7 12.59 5.67 5.51
CA MET A 7 11.95 4.65 6.35
C MET A 7 12.31 3.26 5.84
N ASP A 8 12.77 2.40 6.74
CA ASP A 8 12.98 0.97 6.51
C ASP A 8 11.96 0.12 7.29
N GLU A 9 12.04 -1.20 7.14
CA GLU A 9 11.12 -2.14 7.79
C GLU A 9 11.25 -2.09 9.34
N ARG A 10 12.43 -1.76 9.88
CA ARG A 10 12.68 -1.68 11.33
C ARG A 10 12.06 -0.42 11.94
N ASP A 11 12.03 0.66 11.17
CA ASP A 11 11.32 1.88 11.54
C ASP A 11 9.80 1.65 11.60
N VAL A 12 9.26 0.84 10.68
CA VAL A 12 7.82 0.51 10.65
C VAL A 12 7.40 -0.27 11.89
N GLU A 13 8.15 -1.29 12.30
CA GLU A 13 7.85 -2.07 13.52
C GLU A 13 7.75 -1.18 14.77
N GLN A 14 8.64 -0.20 14.91
CA GLN A 14 8.60 0.75 16.03
C GLN A 14 7.38 1.68 15.97
N ILE A 15 6.95 2.09 14.78
CA ILE A 15 5.79 2.95 14.57
C ILE A 15 4.49 2.20 14.91
N GLU A 16 4.39 0.94 14.50
CA GLU A 16 3.25 0.07 14.79
C GLU A 16 3.14 -0.20 16.29
N GLN A 17 4.24 -0.56 16.96
CA GLN A 17 4.27 -0.77 18.42
C GLN A 17 3.91 0.49 19.21
N ALA A 18 4.25 1.67 18.68
CA ALA A 18 3.89 2.95 19.27
C ALA A 18 2.41 3.34 19.07
N GLY A 19 1.63 2.55 18.31
CA GLY A 19 0.21 2.82 18.06
C GLY A 19 -0.05 4.06 17.21
N VAL A 20 0.93 4.48 16.38
CA VAL A 20 0.82 5.68 15.56
C VAL A 20 -0.08 5.41 14.34
N GLN A 21 -1.21 6.10 14.25
CA GLN A 21 -2.21 5.88 13.19
C GLN A 21 -1.93 6.61 11.87
N SER A 22 -1.10 7.65 11.89
CA SER A 22 -0.79 8.42 10.68
C SER A 22 0.60 9.03 10.74
N VAL A 23 1.28 9.07 9.59
CA VAL A 23 2.62 9.63 9.45
C VAL A 23 2.66 10.52 8.21
N ARG A 24 3.32 11.67 8.34
CA ARG A 24 3.53 12.58 7.22
C ARG A 24 4.76 12.15 6.42
N ILE A 25 4.55 11.79 5.16
CA ILE A 25 5.61 11.37 4.23
C ILE A 25 5.87 12.43 3.16
N ARG A 26 7.01 12.32 2.48
CA ARG A 26 7.24 13.03 1.22
C ARG A 26 6.53 12.29 0.08
N SER A 27 6.17 13.03 -0.95
CA SER A 27 5.50 12.47 -2.13
C SER A 27 6.10 13.05 -3.41
N ALA A 28 6.09 12.24 -4.47
CA ALA A 28 6.40 12.71 -5.83
C ALA A 28 5.46 13.84 -6.28
N LEU A 29 4.22 13.89 -5.77
CA LEU A 29 3.22 14.91 -6.13
C LEU A 29 3.51 16.29 -5.53
N THR A 30 4.26 16.33 -4.43
CA THR A 30 4.61 17.55 -3.70
C THR A 30 6.09 17.91 -3.89
N CYS A 31 6.69 17.48 -4.99
CA CYS A 31 8.11 17.71 -5.27
C CYS A 31 8.29 19.03 -6.03
N ASP A 32 9.17 19.91 -5.56
CA ASP A 32 9.40 21.24 -6.17
C ASP A 32 10.25 21.20 -7.44
N VAL A 33 10.75 20.01 -7.82
CA VAL A 33 11.57 19.83 -9.03
C VAL A 33 10.70 20.05 -10.27
N ARG A 34 11.15 20.95 -11.16
CA ARG A 34 10.40 21.32 -12.38
C ARG A 34 10.29 20.20 -13.41
N VAL A 35 11.32 19.36 -13.53
CA VAL A 35 11.38 18.26 -14.50
C VAL A 35 11.90 17.02 -13.78
N GLY A 36 11.04 16.00 -13.67
CA GLY A 36 11.34 14.77 -12.92
C GLY A 36 11.02 14.88 -11.43
N VAL A 37 11.58 13.97 -10.63
CA VAL A 37 11.34 13.85 -9.19
C VAL A 37 12.68 13.71 -8.48
N CYS A 38 12.85 14.35 -7.31
CA CYS A 38 14.08 14.19 -6.54
C CYS A 38 14.14 12.83 -5.83
N ALA A 39 15.36 12.33 -5.57
CA ALA A 39 15.57 11.03 -4.93
C ALA A 39 14.91 10.93 -3.55
N VAL A 40 14.81 12.04 -2.80
CA VAL A 40 14.23 12.05 -1.45
C VAL A 40 12.70 12.00 -1.47
N CYS A 41 12.05 12.57 -2.50
CA CYS A 41 10.59 12.51 -2.64
C CYS A 41 10.12 11.19 -3.27
N TYR A 42 10.97 10.53 -4.04
CA TYR A 42 10.71 9.18 -4.55
C TYR A 42 11.05 8.10 -3.51
N GLY A 43 12.20 8.24 -2.84
CA GLY A 43 12.65 7.32 -1.79
C GLY A 43 13.45 6.15 -2.33
N ARG A 44 12.89 4.95 -2.20
CA ARG A 44 13.56 3.66 -2.46
C ARG A 44 13.13 3.09 -3.80
N ASP A 45 14.11 2.59 -4.56
CA ASP A 45 13.84 1.73 -5.72
C ASP A 45 13.38 0.36 -5.21
N LEU A 46 12.12 0.02 -5.49
CA LEU A 46 11.51 -1.24 -5.04
C LEU A 46 12.06 -2.47 -5.77
N ALA A 47 12.68 -2.32 -6.94
CA ALA A 47 13.28 -3.43 -7.67
C ALA A 47 14.63 -3.84 -7.08
N ARG A 48 15.41 -2.85 -6.59
CA ARG A 48 16.77 -3.06 -6.06
C ARG A 48 16.85 -3.04 -4.54
N GLY A 49 15.84 -2.48 -3.88
CA GLY A 49 15.81 -2.32 -2.44
C GLY A 49 16.81 -1.29 -1.90
N THR A 50 17.34 -0.40 -2.75
CA THR A 50 18.25 0.69 -2.37
C THR A 50 17.59 2.06 -2.62
N PRO A 51 18.12 3.17 -2.08
CA PRO A 51 17.71 4.50 -2.51
C PRO A 51 17.80 4.63 -4.03
N VAL A 52 16.86 5.36 -4.64
CA VAL A 52 16.82 5.50 -6.10
C VAL A 52 18.08 6.22 -6.61
N ASN A 53 18.64 5.72 -7.70
CA ASN A 53 19.79 6.34 -8.35
C ASN A 53 19.37 7.58 -9.15
N GLN A 54 20.26 8.57 -9.20
CA GLN A 54 20.03 9.73 -10.08
C GLN A 54 20.06 9.31 -11.55
N GLY A 55 19.09 9.78 -12.32
CA GLY A 55 18.93 9.41 -13.73
C GLY A 55 18.07 8.18 -13.98
N GLU A 56 17.55 7.52 -12.94
CA GLU A 56 16.62 6.40 -13.11
C GLU A 56 15.31 6.89 -13.75
N ALA A 57 14.83 6.16 -14.76
CA ALA A 57 13.62 6.48 -15.51
C ALA A 57 12.35 6.07 -14.74
N VAL A 58 12.14 6.62 -13.54
CA VAL A 58 11.06 6.25 -12.61
C VAL A 58 9.65 6.36 -13.22
N GLY A 59 9.44 7.28 -14.18
CA GLY A 59 8.15 7.42 -14.86
C GLY A 59 7.81 6.25 -15.79
N VAL A 60 8.81 5.74 -16.52
CA VAL A 60 8.64 4.56 -17.40
C VAL A 60 8.42 3.31 -16.56
N ILE A 61 9.18 3.17 -15.47
CA ILE A 61 9.04 2.07 -14.51
C ILE A 61 7.62 2.08 -13.93
N ALA A 62 7.14 3.23 -13.44
CA ALA A 62 5.79 3.35 -12.89
C ALA A 62 4.70 3.00 -13.91
N ALA A 63 4.84 3.41 -15.18
CA ALA A 63 3.89 3.07 -16.23
C ALA A 63 3.82 1.56 -16.47
N GLN A 64 4.96 0.87 -16.50
CA GLN A 64 5.01 -0.58 -16.69
C GLN A 64 4.46 -1.34 -15.49
N SER A 65 4.78 -0.91 -14.27
CA SER A 65 4.28 -1.52 -13.02
C SER A 65 2.76 -1.51 -12.90
N ILE A 66 2.07 -0.63 -13.64
CA ILE A 66 0.61 -0.62 -13.73
C ILE A 66 0.13 -1.34 -15.00
N GLY A 67 0.75 -1.05 -16.14
CA GLY A 67 0.31 -1.53 -17.45
C GLY A 67 0.40 -3.05 -17.61
N GLU A 68 1.55 -3.65 -17.31
CA GLU A 68 1.78 -5.08 -17.49
C GLU A 68 0.89 -5.94 -16.58
N PRO A 69 0.78 -5.66 -15.26
CA PRO A 69 -0.17 -6.39 -14.42
C PRO A 69 -1.63 -6.18 -14.85
N GLY A 70 -1.99 -4.98 -15.33
CA GLY A 70 -3.34 -4.68 -15.80
C GLY A 70 -3.76 -5.49 -17.03
N THR A 71 -2.89 -5.59 -18.03
CA THR A 71 -3.14 -6.42 -19.21
C THR A 71 -3.17 -7.90 -18.83
N GLN A 72 -2.27 -8.33 -17.95
CA GLN A 72 -2.22 -9.70 -17.43
C GLN A 72 -3.48 -10.08 -16.65
N LEU A 73 -3.98 -9.21 -15.78
CA LEU A 73 -5.20 -9.42 -15.01
C LEU A 73 -6.40 -9.55 -15.94
N THR A 74 -6.52 -8.65 -16.92
CA THR A 74 -7.60 -8.67 -17.90
C THR A 74 -7.62 -10.01 -18.66
N MET A 75 -6.46 -10.44 -19.17
CA MET A 75 -6.34 -11.74 -19.83
C MET A 75 -6.69 -12.90 -18.90
N ARG A 76 -6.15 -12.94 -17.68
CA ARG A 76 -6.43 -14.00 -16.71
C ARG A 76 -7.91 -14.08 -16.35
N THR A 77 -8.57 -12.96 -16.10
CA THR A 77 -10.01 -12.91 -15.77
C THR A 77 -10.87 -13.44 -16.92
N PHE A 78 -10.56 -13.09 -18.18
CA PHE A 78 -11.30 -13.62 -19.33
C PHE A 78 -11.05 -15.11 -19.55
N HIS A 79 -9.82 -15.60 -19.37
CA HIS A 79 -9.50 -17.02 -19.57
C HIS A 79 -10.06 -17.92 -18.46
N MET A 80 -10.20 -17.41 -17.23
CA MET A 80 -10.86 -18.12 -16.11
C MET A 80 -12.39 -17.94 -16.10
N GLY A 81 -12.97 -17.33 -17.14
CA GLY A 81 -14.33 -16.78 -17.21
C GLY A 81 -15.50 -17.74 -16.97
N GLY A 82 -15.67 -18.22 -15.74
CA GLY A 82 -16.88 -18.97 -15.36
C GLY A 82 -16.87 -19.61 -13.97
N THR A 83 -15.74 -19.69 -13.27
CA THR A 83 -15.73 -20.21 -11.89
C THR A 83 -15.77 -19.05 -10.90
N ALA A 84 -16.96 -18.74 -10.39
CA ALA A 84 -17.13 -17.82 -9.28
C ALA A 84 -16.49 -18.44 -8.02
N GLN A 85 -15.22 -18.13 -7.75
CA GLN A 85 -14.66 -18.37 -6.43
C GLN A 85 -15.20 -17.29 -5.49
N VAL A 86 -16.28 -17.61 -4.78
CA VAL A 86 -16.75 -16.83 -3.65
C VAL A 86 -15.73 -17.04 -2.54
N VAL A 87 -14.87 -16.05 -2.32
CA VAL A 87 -14.07 -15.97 -1.08
C VAL A 87 -15.00 -15.40 -0.01
N ASP A 88 -15.72 -16.29 0.66
CA ASP A 88 -16.56 -15.93 1.80
C ASP A 88 -15.67 -15.72 3.02
N SER A 89 -15.31 -14.47 3.30
CA SER A 89 -14.68 -14.09 4.56
C SER A 89 -15.81 -13.74 5.53
N SER A 90 -16.37 -14.74 6.19
CA SER A 90 -17.54 -14.55 7.06
C SER A 90 -17.20 -14.01 8.46
N PHE A 91 -15.99 -13.45 8.66
CA PHE A 91 -15.55 -12.93 9.95
C PHE A 91 -14.95 -11.53 9.83
N LEU A 92 -15.26 -10.68 10.82
CA LEU A 92 -14.68 -9.35 11.01
C LEU A 92 -13.85 -9.40 12.29
N GLU A 93 -12.56 -9.12 12.18
CA GLU A 93 -11.63 -9.05 13.30
C GLU A 93 -11.30 -7.57 13.60
N ALA A 94 -11.39 -7.19 14.88
CA ALA A 94 -11.10 -5.82 15.28
C ALA A 94 -9.59 -5.59 15.42
N SER A 95 -9.08 -4.50 14.85
CA SER A 95 -7.66 -4.17 14.89
C SER A 95 -7.15 -3.71 16.26
N TYR A 96 -8.04 -3.48 17.23
CA TYR A 96 -7.72 -2.98 18.56
C TYR A 96 -8.64 -3.58 19.62
N GLU A 97 -8.14 -3.69 20.86
CA GLU A 97 -8.96 -4.07 22.01
C GLU A 97 -10.04 -3.01 22.27
N GLY A 98 -11.28 -3.48 22.46
CA GLY A 98 -12.42 -2.60 22.68
C GLY A 98 -13.65 -3.36 23.14
N LYS A 99 -14.72 -2.62 23.44
CA LYS A 99 -16.02 -3.21 23.74
C LYS A 99 -16.85 -3.29 22.46
N VAL A 100 -17.32 -4.49 22.14
CA VAL A 100 -18.25 -4.71 21.02
C VAL A 100 -19.66 -4.29 21.45
N GLU A 101 -20.24 -3.31 20.76
CA GLU A 101 -21.64 -2.92 20.93
C GLU A 101 -22.44 -3.31 19.68
N ILE A 102 -23.44 -4.18 19.85
CA ILE A 102 -24.36 -4.55 18.76
C ILE A 102 -25.52 -3.56 18.77
N ARG A 103 -25.58 -2.67 17.77
CA ARG A 103 -26.71 -1.74 17.57
C ARG A 103 -27.74 -2.37 16.63
N ASN A 104 -29.03 -2.26 16.96
CA ASN A 104 -30.17 -2.83 16.19
C ASN A 104 -30.17 -4.36 16.05
N ARG A 105 -30.23 -5.05 17.20
CA ARG A 105 -30.16 -6.51 17.28
C ARG A 105 -31.51 -7.19 16.95
N ASN A 106 -31.68 -7.69 15.73
CA ASN A 106 -32.72 -8.68 15.40
C ASN A 106 -32.10 -10.09 15.43
N VAL A 107 -32.00 -10.70 16.62
CA VAL A 107 -31.40 -12.03 16.79
C VAL A 107 -32.48 -13.01 17.22
N VAL A 108 -32.74 -14.03 16.40
CA VAL A 108 -33.61 -15.15 16.75
C VAL A 108 -32.85 -16.06 17.70
N ARG A 109 -33.42 -16.32 18.88
CA ARG A 109 -32.96 -17.36 19.80
C ARG A 109 -33.79 -18.62 19.54
N ASN A 110 -33.13 -19.75 19.32
CA ASN A 110 -33.73 -21.09 19.33
C ASN A 110 -33.55 -21.67 20.74
#